data_AF-A0A945LI18-F1
#
_entry.id   AF-A0A945LI18-F1
#
_cell.length_a   1.000
_cell.length_b   1.000
_cell.length_c   1.000
_cell.angle_alpha   90.00
_cell.angle_beta   90.00
_cell.angle_gamma   90.00
#
_symmetry.space_group_name_H-M   'P 1'
#
loop_
_entity.id
_entity.type
_entity.pdbx_description
1 polymer ?
#
loop_
_entity_poly.entity_id
_entity_poly.type
_entity_poly.pdbx_seq_one_letter_code
_entity_poly.pdbx_strand_id
1 'polypeptide(L)'
;HMGLNSADVFAAANTKWNFIDFKPGLVGGHCIGVDPYYLAHAAREMGHEPEVILAGRRINDGMATFAANRISRELEQLSGGNSPRRVLVLGLTFKENVPDLRNSKAADLIAALEELGHTVDVHDEMADPARASREYGIDLLNELPGHEDYDCVVGAVSHAGYCAFDDERLAGLLRPGGVVADIKGIWRHIDLGKDYRRWEL
;
A
#
# COMPACT_ATOMS: atom_id res chain seq x y z
N HIS A 1 17.35 3.38 5.64
CA HIS A 1 18.58 3.22 6.46
C HIS A 1 19.88 3.14 5.64
N MET A 2 19.90 2.69 4.37
CA MET A 2 21.15 2.64 3.58
C MET A 2 21.31 3.74 2.52
N GLY A 3 20.33 4.64 2.35
CA GLY A 3 20.37 5.69 1.32
C GLY A 3 20.33 5.15 -0.12
N LEU A 4 19.92 3.89 -0.31
CA LEU A 4 19.78 3.24 -1.62
C LEU A 4 18.30 3.15 -2.01
N ASN A 5 18.02 3.32 -3.29
CA ASN A 5 16.70 3.09 -3.86
C ASN A 5 16.49 1.60 -4.11
N SER A 6 15.41 1.03 -3.56
CA SER A 6 15.07 -0.39 -3.74
C SER A 6 14.88 -0.74 -5.22
N ALA A 7 14.26 0.15 -6.00
CA ALA A 7 14.00 -0.05 -7.43
C ALA A 7 15.30 -0.24 -8.24
N ASP A 8 16.34 0.54 -7.95
CA ASP A 8 17.63 0.44 -8.63
C ASP A 8 18.32 -0.90 -8.31
N VAL A 9 18.20 -1.36 -7.06
CA VAL A 9 18.71 -2.67 -6.65
C VAL A 9 17.98 -3.79 -7.39
N PHE A 10 16.65 -3.73 -7.50
CA PHE A 10 15.87 -4.70 -8.27
C PHE A 10 16.20 -4.64 -9.77
N ALA A 11 16.34 -3.45 -10.35
CA ALA A 11 16.70 -3.29 -11.76
C ALA A 11 18.07 -3.90 -12.07
N ALA A 12 19.06 -3.69 -11.20
CA ALA A 12 20.38 -4.30 -11.33
C ALA A 12 20.32 -5.82 -11.17
N ALA A 13 19.56 -6.33 -10.20
CA ALA A 13 19.41 -7.76 -9.96
C ALA A 13 18.72 -8.47 -11.14
N ASN A 14 17.74 -7.83 -11.77
CA ASN A 14 16.99 -8.35 -12.92
C ASN A 14 17.84 -8.49 -14.20
N THR A 15 19.09 -7.99 -14.21
CA THR A 15 20.06 -8.27 -15.28
C THR A 15 20.60 -9.71 -15.24
N LYS A 16 20.33 -10.46 -14.16
CA LYS A 16 20.79 -11.84 -13.99
C LYS A 16 19.74 -12.83 -14.47
N TRP A 17 20.19 -13.85 -15.21
CA TRP A 17 19.34 -14.86 -15.84
C TRP A 17 18.45 -15.66 -14.88
N ASN A 18 18.83 -15.75 -13.61
CA ASN A 18 18.16 -16.54 -12.58
C ASN A 18 17.41 -15.68 -11.56
N PHE A 19 17.24 -14.38 -11.81
CA PHE A 19 16.49 -13.51 -10.91
C PHE A 19 15.00 -13.60 -11.19
N ILE A 20 14.20 -13.89 -10.16
CA ILE A 20 12.74 -13.87 -10.24
C ILE A 20 12.27 -12.55 -9.63
N ASP A 21 11.67 -11.70 -10.45
CA ASP A 21 11.42 -10.29 -10.15
C ASP A 21 10.17 -10.07 -9.29
N PHE A 22 10.20 -10.57 -8.06
CA PHE A 22 9.17 -10.24 -7.05
C PHE A 22 9.34 -8.79 -6.60
N LYS A 23 8.26 -8.01 -6.69
CA LYS A 23 8.23 -6.62 -6.25
C LYS A 23 7.72 -6.48 -4.81
N PRO A 24 8.25 -5.52 -4.04
CA PRO A 24 7.66 -5.15 -2.75
C PRO A 24 6.19 -4.75 -2.88
N GLY A 25 5.44 -4.94 -1.79
CA GLY A 25 4.04 -4.55 -1.71
C GLY A 25 3.31 -5.27 -0.60
N LEU A 26 1.98 -5.22 -0.68
CA LEU A 26 1.08 -5.85 0.27
C LEU A 26 0.62 -7.21 -0.28
N VAL A 27 0.94 -8.30 0.43
CA VAL A 27 0.70 -9.67 -0.04
C VAL A 27 -0.65 -10.17 0.45
N GLY A 28 -1.69 -9.92 -0.35
CA GLY A 28 -3.07 -10.36 -0.09
C GLY A 28 -3.49 -11.64 -0.81
N GLY A 29 -4.81 -11.83 -0.88
CA GLY A 29 -5.43 -12.99 -1.53
C GLY A 29 -5.35 -14.28 -0.71
N HIS A 30 -5.92 -15.35 -1.25
CA HIS A 30 -5.96 -16.63 -0.54
C HIS A 30 -4.68 -17.46 -0.74
N CYS A 31 -4.25 -17.65 -1.99
CA CYS A 31 -3.21 -18.62 -2.31
C CYS A 31 -1.88 -18.32 -1.61
N ILE A 32 -1.39 -17.08 -1.68
CA ILE A 32 -0.14 -16.72 -1.02
C ILE A 32 -0.38 -16.41 0.46
N GLY A 33 -1.54 -15.85 0.78
CA GLY A 33 -1.98 -15.47 2.13
C GLY A 33 -2.13 -16.64 3.11
N VAL A 34 -2.63 -17.78 2.63
CA VAL A 34 -3.17 -18.85 3.46
C VAL A 34 -2.53 -20.20 3.17
N ASP A 35 -2.34 -20.59 1.90
CA ASP A 35 -1.79 -21.91 1.55
C ASP A 35 -0.45 -22.25 2.24
N PRO A 36 0.48 -21.29 2.43
CA PRO A 36 1.72 -21.60 3.13
C PRO A 36 1.49 -22.02 4.60
N TYR A 37 0.41 -21.55 5.25
CA TYR A 37 0.05 -21.99 6.59
C TYR A 37 -0.46 -23.43 6.62
N TYR A 38 -1.22 -23.87 5.61
CA TYR A 38 -1.63 -25.28 5.50
C TYR A 38 -0.42 -26.20 5.32
N LEU A 39 0.51 -25.83 4.44
CA LEU A 39 1.75 -26.59 4.25
C LEU A 39 2.60 -26.60 5.53
N ALA A 40 2.69 -25.46 6.21
CA ALA A 40 3.44 -25.37 7.47
C ALA A 40 2.82 -26.22 8.58
N HIS A 41 1.48 -26.29 8.64
CA HIS A 41 0.79 -27.15 9.59
C HIS A 41 1.06 -28.63 9.31
N ALA A 42 0.90 -29.07 8.06
CA ALA A 42 1.19 -30.45 7.66
C ALA A 42 2.66 -30.84 7.92
N ALA A 43 3.61 -29.93 7.68
CA ALA A 43 5.02 -30.15 7.99
C ALA A 43 5.25 -30.40 9.49
N ARG A 44 4.61 -29.61 10.36
CA ARG A 44 4.69 -29.76 11.81
C ARG A 44 4.08 -31.07 12.30
N GLU A 45 2.97 -31.51 11.72
CA GLU A 45 2.37 -32.82 12.03
C GLU A 45 3.31 -33.98 11.69
N MET A 46 4.18 -33.80 10.69
CA MET A 46 5.23 -34.76 10.32
C MET A 46 6.55 -34.56 11.11
N GLY A 47 6.59 -33.66 12.10
CA GLY A 47 7.76 -33.40 12.92
C GLY A 47 8.82 -32.49 12.27
N HIS A 48 8.46 -31.74 11.22
CA HIS A 48 9.33 -30.76 10.56
C HIS A 48 8.93 -29.33 10.94
N GLU A 49 9.89 -28.47 11.30
CA GLU A 49 9.63 -27.05 11.54
C GLU A 49 9.87 -26.24 10.25
N PRO A 50 8.83 -25.62 9.65
CA PRO A 50 8.92 -24.96 8.35
C PRO A 50 9.35 -23.48 8.50
N GLU A 51 10.56 -23.26 9.02
CA GLU A 51 11.05 -21.93 9.43
C GLU A 51 11.00 -20.88 8.31
N VAL A 52 11.39 -21.24 7.08
CA VAL A 52 11.41 -20.33 5.92
C VAL A 52 10.00 -19.85 5.55
N ILE A 53 9.03 -20.77 5.55
CA ILE A 53 7.63 -20.46 5.22
C ILE A 53 7.08 -19.49 6.26
N LEU A 54 7.27 -19.81 7.54
CA LEU A 54 6.75 -19.02 8.65
C LEU A 54 7.43 -17.65 8.75
N ALA A 55 8.73 -17.56 8.48
CA ALA A 55 9.44 -16.28 8.43
C ALA A 55 8.90 -15.40 7.30
N GLY A 56 8.71 -15.95 6.10
CA GLY A 56 8.11 -15.23 4.97
C GLY A 56 6.70 -14.73 5.30
N ARG A 57 5.87 -15.57 5.94
CA ARG A 57 4.53 -15.16 6.38
C ARG A 57 4.56 -14.04 7.41
N ARG A 58 5.38 -14.16 8.46
CA ARG A 58 5.51 -13.10 9.49
C ARG A 58 5.91 -11.76 8.89
N ILE A 59 6.85 -11.75 7.93
CA ILE A 59 7.26 -10.52 7.26
C ILE A 59 6.09 -9.95 6.45
N ASN A 60 5.45 -10.76 5.61
CA ASN A 60 4.34 -10.32 4.77
C ASN A 60 3.14 -9.81 5.58
N ASP A 61 2.79 -10.48 6.68
CA ASP A 61 1.68 -10.09 7.55
C ASP A 61 1.96 -8.79 8.31
N GLY A 62 3.24 -8.45 8.55
CA GLY A 62 3.64 -7.20 9.19
C GLY A 62 3.74 -5.98 8.26
N MET A 63 3.61 -6.17 6.94
CA MET A 63 3.89 -5.09 5.97
C MET A 63 2.89 -3.93 6.03
N ALA A 64 1.61 -4.21 6.28
CA ALA A 64 0.59 -3.17 6.41
C ALA A 64 0.90 -2.23 7.59
N THR A 65 1.15 -2.80 8.77
CA THR A 65 1.54 -2.04 9.97
C THR A 65 2.88 -1.31 9.78
N PHE A 66 3.86 -1.93 9.12
CA PHE A 66 5.13 -1.27 8.80
C PHE A 66 4.91 -0.03 7.92
N ALA A 67 4.12 -0.17 6.85
CA ALA A 67 3.80 0.92 5.94
C ALA A 67 3.04 2.05 6.65
N ALA A 68 1.99 1.74 7.41
CA ALA A 68 1.23 2.72 8.20
C ALA A 68 2.15 3.54 9.12
N ASN A 69 3.04 2.86 9.85
CA ASN A 69 4.01 3.53 10.74
C ASN A 69 5.02 4.40 9.98
N ARG A 70 5.44 4.00 8.77
CA ARG A 70 6.31 4.85 7.92
C ARG A 70 5.56 6.08 7.44
N ILE A 71 4.33 5.91 6.93
CA ILE A 71 3.48 7.01 6.46
C ILE A 71 3.21 8.00 7.61
N SER A 72 2.85 7.52 8.79
CA SER A 72 2.62 8.37 9.97
C SER A 72 3.85 9.21 10.33
N ARG A 73 5.06 8.65 10.26
CA ARG A 73 6.30 9.40 10.49
C ARG A 73 6.59 10.47 9.43
N GLU A 74 6.16 10.26 8.18
CA GLU A 74 6.28 11.29 7.14
C GLU A 74 5.27 12.42 7.39
N LEU A 75 4.05 12.06 7.80
CA LEU A 75 3.00 13.01 8.17
C LEU A 75 3.38 13.86 9.41
N GLU A 76 4.07 13.28 10.39
CA GLU A 76 4.57 13.99 11.59
C GLU A 76 5.60 15.08 11.26
N GLN A 77 6.28 14.98 10.11
CA GLN A 77 7.24 15.99 9.66
C GLN A 77 6.58 17.18 8.97
N LEU A 78 5.28 17.11 8.67
CA LEU A 78 4.54 18.21 8.08
C LEU A 78 4.32 19.33 9.09
N SER A 79 4.49 20.58 8.65
CA SER A 79 4.17 21.74 9.47
C SER A 79 2.66 21.84 9.74
N GLY A 80 2.25 22.55 10.80
CA GLY A 80 0.84 22.96 10.98
C GLY A 80 -0.05 22.12 11.92
N GLY A 81 0.51 21.26 12.78
CA GLY A 81 -0.23 20.69 13.93
C GLY A 81 -0.64 19.22 13.80
N ASN A 82 -0.76 18.57 14.97
CA ASN A 82 -0.97 17.13 15.13
C ASN A 82 -2.39 16.67 14.71
N SER A 83 -2.52 15.34 14.56
CA SER A 83 -3.69 14.56 14.16
C SER A 83 -5.08 15.12 14.49
N PRO A 84 -6.09 14.83 13.63
CA PRO A 84 -6.03 13.89 12.52
C PRO A 84 -5.52 14.52 11.21
N ARG A 85 -4.57 13.85 10.55
CA ARG A 85 -4.21 14.12 9.16
C ARG A 85 -5.18 13.40 8.24
N ARG A 86 -5.51 13.98 7.09
CA ARG A 86 -6.36 13.33 6.09
C ARG A 86 -5.50 12.56 5.11
N VAL A 87 -5.80 11.27 4.97
CA VAL A 87 -5.09 10.34 4.09
C VAL A 87 -6.07 9.78 3.07
N LEU A 88 -5.73 9.87 1.78
CA LEU A 88 -6.46 9.20 0.71
C LEU A 88 -5.74 7.90 0.36
N VAL A 89 -6.41 6.77 0.48
CA VAL A 89 -5.89 5.47 0.04
C VAL A 89 -6.52 5.10 -1.30
N LEU A 90 -5.67 4.98 -2.32
CA LEU A 90 -6.04 4.55 -3.66
C LEU A 90 -5.81 3.04 -3.82
N GLY A 91 -6.93 2.32 -3.87
CA GLY A 91 -6.96 0.87 -3.98
C GLY A 91 -7.29 0.17 -2.66
N LEU A 92 -8.23 -0.76 -2.74
CA LEU A 92 -8.70 -1.66 -1.70
C LEU A 92 -8.68 -3.12 -2.15
N THR A 93 -8.76 -3.42 -3.44
CA THR A 93 -8.68 -4.79 -3.95
C THR A 93 -7.32 -5.43 -3.63
N PHE A 94 -7.27 -6.76 -3.52
CA PHE A 94 -6.00 -7.43 -3.21
C PHE A 94 -5.06 -7.48 -4.43
N LYS A 95 -5.59 -7.27 -5.64
CA LYS A 95 -4.89 -7.34 -6.91
C LYS A 95 -5.42 -6.28 -7.87
N GLU A 96 -4.52 -5.68 -8.63
CA GLU A 96 -4.86 -4.69 -9.63
C GLU A 96 -5.85 -5.21 -10.70
N ASN A 97 -6.69 -4.29 -11.17
CA ASN A 97 -7.59 -4.45 -12.32
C ASN A 97 -8.59 -5.61 -12.18
N VAL A 98 -8.92 -6.04 -10.95
CA VAL A 98 -9.95 -7.03 -10.67
C VAL A 98 -10.74 -6.64 -9.41
N PRO A 99 -12.06 -6.89 -9.34
CA PRO A 99 -12.93 -6.46 -8.24
C PRO A 99 -12.87 -7.41 -7.02
N ASP A 100 -11.67 -7.94 -6.68
CA ASP A 100 -11.54 -8.95 -5.64
C ASP A 100 -10.97 -8.36 -4.35
N LEU A 101 -11.81 -8.42 -3.31
CA LEU A 101 -11.54 -7.88 -1.99
C LEU A 101 -11.02 -8.93 -0.99
N ARG A 102 -10.95 -10.22 -1.35
CA ARG A 102 -10.61 -11.28 -0.40
C ARG A 102 -9.20 -11.11 0.18
N ASN A 103 -9.09 -11.10 1.50
CA ASN A 103 -7.82 -10.95 2.23
C ASN A 103 -7.01 -9.76 1.72
N SER A 104 -7.66 -8.61 1.53
CA SER A 104 -6.95 -7.42 1.10
C SER A 104 -6.10 -6.88 2.24
N LYS A 105 -4.80 -6.79 1.98
CA LYS A 105 -3.85 -6.16 2.90
C LYS A 105 -3.87 -4.63 2.83
N ALA A 106 -4.57 -4.05 1.85
CA ALA A 106 -4.87 -2.61 1.85
C ALA A 106 -5.87 -2.27 2.97
N ALA A 107 -6.82 -3.16 3.28
CA ALA A 107 -7.73 -2.98 4.42
C ALA A 107 -6.95 -2.96 5.76
N ASP A 108 -5.99 -3.88 5.95
CA ASP A 108 -5.10 -3.88 7.12
C ASP A 108 -4.29 -2.58 7.25
N LEU A 109 -3.86 -2.00 6.11
CA LEU A 109 -3.15 -0.71 6.08
C LEU A 109 -4.07 0.44 6.50
N ILE A 110 -5.30 0.46 6.00
CA ILE A 110 -6.31 1.48 6.32
C ILE A 110 -6.61 1.45 7.83
N ALA A 111 -6.91 0.26 8.37
CA ALA A 111 -7.16 0.09 9.80
C ALA A 111 -5.97 0.56 10.65
N ALA A 112 -4.73 0.21 10.26
CA ALA A 112 -3.53 0.64 10.97
C ALA A 112 -3.31 2.17 10.91
N LEU A 113 -3.68 2.84 9.82
CA LEU A 113 -3.62 4.30 9.72
C LEU A 113 -4.68 4.96 10.61
N GLU A 114 -5.89 4.41 10.65
CA GLU A 114 -6.97 4.89 11.53
C GLU A 114 -6.62 4.69 13.01
N GLU A 115 -6.02 3.55 13.38
CA GLU A 115 -5.50 3.28 14.74
C GLU A 115 -4.42 4.28 15.18
N LEU A 116 -3.63 4.80 14.23
CA LEU A 116 -2.65 5.86 14.45
C LEU A 116 -3.29 7.27 14.53
N GLY A 117 -4.60 7.37 14.40
CA GLY A 117 -5.37 8.61 14.55
C GLY A 117 -5.49 9.46 13.29
N HIS A 118 -5.27 8.88 12.11
CA HIS A 118 -5.49 9.55 10.83
C HIS A 118 -6.95 9.37 10.37
N THR A 119 -7.47 10.34 9.63
CA THR A 119 -8.75 10.20 8.93
C THR A 119 -8.46 9.65 7.54
N VAL A 120 -9.02 8.48 7.21
CA VAL A 120 -8.72 7.80 5.96
C VAL A 120 -9.95 7.80 5.05
N ASP A 121 -9.80 8.39 3.87
CA ASP A 121 -10.77 8.23 2.77
C ASP A 121 -10.21 7.17 1.81
N VAL A 122 -11.08 6.34 1.25
CA VAL A 122 -10.68 5.21 0.39
C VAL A 122 -11.40 5.31 -0.95
N HIS A 123 -10.66 5.14 -2.04
CA HIS A 123 -11.22 5.04 -3.38
C HIS A 123 -10.63 3.82 -4.07
N ASP A 124 -11.48 2.98 -4.66
CA ASP A 124 -11.08 1.85 -5.52
C ASP A 124 -12.00 1.80 -6.74
N GLU A 125 -11.40 1.81 -7.94
CA GLU A 125 -12.12 1.86 -9.23
C GLU A 125 -12.75 0.52 -9.64
N MET A 126 -12.35 -0.59 -9.00
CA MET A 126 -12.84 -1.94 -9.29
C MET A 126 -13.71 -2.52 -8.16
N ALA A 127 -13.50 -2.09 -6.92
CA ALA A 127 -14.20 -2.66 -5.77
C ALA A 127 -15.71 -2.32 -5.77
N ASP A 128 -16.53 -3.29 -5.38
CA ASP A 128 -17.94 -3.07 -5.09
C ASP A 128 -18.10 -2.35 -3.74
N PRO A 129 -18.72 -1.15 -3.67
CA PRO A 129 -18.85 -0.39 -2.42
C PRO A 129 -19.65 -1.12 -1.34
N ALA A 130 -20.72 -1.83 -1.71
CA ALA A 130 -21.54 -2.57 -0.75
C ALA A 130 -20.77 -3.77 -0.17
N ARG A 131 -19.88 -4.36 -0.97
CA ARG A 131 -18.99 -5.43 -0.51
C ARG A 131 -17.87 -4.89 0.38
N ALA A 132 -17.26 -3.76 0.03
CA ALA A 132 -16.24 -3.11 0.85
C ALA A 132 -16.76 -2.75 2.25
N SER A 133 -17.94 -2.14 2.33
CA SER A 133 -18.59 -1.77 3.59
C SER A 133 -18.95 -3.02 4.42
N ARG A 134 -19.47 -4.08 3.79
CA ARG A 134 -19.81 -5.33 4.48
C ARG A 134 -18.60 -6.14 4.96
N GLU A 135 -17.53 -6.24 4.17
CA GLU A 135 -16.35 -7.07 4.51
C GLU A 135 -15.38 -6.35 5.46
N TYR A 136 -15.22 -5.03 5.30
CA TYR A 136 -14.19 -4.26 6.00
C TYR A 136 -14.72 -3.04 6.77
N GLY A 137 -16.01 -2.71 6.68
CA GLY A 137 -16.54 -1.47 7.28
C GLY A 137 -16.05 -0.20 6.58
N ILE A 138 -15.56 -0.32 5.34
CA ILE A 138 -14.99 0.78 4.57
C ILE A 138 -16.04 1.28 3.58
N ASP A 139 -16.40 2.55 3.70
CA ASP A 139 -17.22 3.26 2.73
C ASP A 139 -16.32 3.89 1.66
N LEU A 140 -16.51 3.47 0.40
CA LEU A 140 -15.71 3.96 -0.71
C LEU A 140 -16.22 5.32 -1.20
N LEU A 141 -15.28 6.21 -1.53
CA LEU A 141 -15.56 7.37 -2.34
C LEU A 141 -16.03 6.92 -3.72
N ASN A 142 -17.16 7.47 -4.18
CA ASN A 142 -17.67 7.21 -5.53
C ASN A 142 -16.78 7.81 -6.62
N GLU A 143 -16.19 8.97 -6.31
CA GLU A 143 -15.32 9.71 -7.20
C GLU A 143 -14.18 10.33 -6.40
N LEU A 144 -13.03 10.46 -7.05
CA LEU A 144 -11.91 11.18 -6.49
C LEU A 144 -12.19 12.69 -6.47
N PRO A 145 -11.85 13.41 -5.38
CA PRO A 145 -12.08 14.84 -5.32
C PRO A 145 -11.24 15.59 -6.37
N GLY A 146 -11.77 16.75 -6.77
CA GLY A 146 -11.10 17.68 -7.68
C GLY A 146 -10.37 18.83 -6.97
N HIS A 147 -10.05 18.68 -5.68
CA HIS A 147 -9.43 19.73 -4.87
C HIS A 147 -8.41 19.16 -3.88
N GLU A 148 -7.47 20.02 -3.48
CA GLU A 148 -6.33 19.72 -2.61
C GLU A 148 -6.76 19.56 -1.15
N ASP A 149 -7.06 18.33 -0.75
CA ASP A 149 -7.75 18.09 0.53
C ASP A 149 -7.00 17.13 1.47
N TYR A 150 -5.96 16.47 0.97
CA TYR A 150 -5.24 15.43 1.70
C TYR A 150 -3.83 15.85 2.09
N ASP A 151 -3.43 15.47 3.31
CA ASP A 151 -2.05 15.57 3.78
C ASP A 151 -1.20 14.42 3.19
N CYS A 152 -1.83 13.31 2.82
CA CYS A 152 -1.16 12.18 2.15
C CYS A 152 -2.07 11.46 1.14
N VAL A 153 -1.49 11.05 0.01
CA VAL A 153 -2.10 10.15 -0.97
C VAL A 153 -1.27 8.87 -1.03
N VAL A 154 -1.93 7.73 -0.82
CA VAL A 154 -1.31 6.41 -0.79
C VAL A 154 -1.68 5.62 -2.04
N GLY A 155 -0.69 5.20 -2.81
CA GLY A 155 -0.87 4.25 -3.93
C GLY A 155 -0.78 2.81 -3.42
N ALA A 156 -1.91 2.24 -2.97
CA ALA A 156 -1.93 0.90 -2.37
C ALA A 156 -2.07 -0.23 -3.42
N VAL A 157 -2.82 0.02 -4.50
CA VAL A 157 -3.04 -0.95 -5.59
C VAL A 157 -2.80 -0.28 -6.95
N SER A 158 -2.15 -1.01 -7.87
CA SER A 158 -1.73 -0.48 -9.18
C SER A 158 -2.81 -0.61 -10.25
N HIS A 159 -4.02 -0.10 -10.00
CA HIS A 159 -5.04 -0.06 -11.05
C HIS A 159 -4.62 0.81 -12.22
N ALA A 160 -5.12 0.49 -13.41
CA ALA A 160 -4.79 1.21 -14.64
C ALA A 160 -5.14 2.71 -14.55
N GLY A 161 -6.27 3.06 -13.94
CA GLY A 161 -6.66 4.46 -13.73
C GLY A 161 -5.67 5.22 -12.85
N TYR A 162 -5.19 4.63 -11.76
CA TYR A 162 -4.18 5.25 -10.89
C TYR A 162 -2.79 5.34 -11.53
N CYS A 163 -2.41 4.33 -12.32
CA CYS A 163 -1.16 4.35 -13.07
C CYS A 163 -1.13 5.43 -14.16
N ALA A 164 -2.31 5.86 -14.63
CA ALA A 164 -2.46 6.89 -15.65
C ALA A 164 -2.50 8.32 -15.09
N PHE A 165 -2.32 8.52 -13.78
CA PHE A 165 -2.22 9.85 -13.21
C PHE A 165 -0.99 10.56 -13.75
N ASP A 166 -1.15 11.85 -14.06
CA ASP A 166 -0.06 12.77 -14.32
C ASP A 166 0.27 13.61 -13.07
N ASP A 167 1.30 14.43 -13.20
CA ASP A 167 1.82 15.29 -12.14
C ASP A 167 0.72 16.22 -11.58
N GLU A 168 -0.09 16.83 -12.46
CA GLU A 168 -1.18 17.74 -12.09
C GLU A 168 -2.28 16.99 -11.32
N ARG A 169 -2.68 15.80 -11.79
CA ARG A 169 -3.74 15.01 -11.15
C ARG A 169 -3.32 14.57 -9.76
N LEU A 170 -2.09 14.10 -9.58
CA LEU A 170 -1.61 13.63 -8.29
C LEU A 170 -1.37 14.78 -7.31
N ALA A 171 -0.74 15.87 -7.76
CA ALA A 171 -0.51 17.06 -6.95
C ALA A 171 -1.83 17.73 -6.54
N GLY A 172 -2.82 17.78 -7.43
CA GLY A 172 -4.13 18.39 -7.16
C GLY A 172 -5.00 17.67 -6.11
N LEU A 173 -4.59 16.49 -5.63
CA LEU A 173 -5.21 15.81 -4.50
C LEU A 173 -4.56 16.21 -3.15
N LEU A 174 -3.32 16.69 -3.19
CA LEU A 174 -2.51 16.95 -2.02
C LEU A 174 -2.52 18.42 -1.64
N ARG A 175 -2.66 18.70 -0.34
CA ARG A 175 -2.36 20.02 0.20
C ARG A 175 -0.90 20.38 -0.05
N PRO A 176 -0.55 21.69 -0.13
CA PRO A 176 0.84 22.12 -0.25
C PRO A 176 1.70 21.53 0.88
N GLY A 177 2.84 20.93 0.54
CA GLY A 177 3.67 20.21 1.51
C GLY A 177 3.34 18.73 1.68
N GLY A 178 2.26 18.23 1.07
CA GLY A 178 1.72 16.88 1.28
C GLY A 178 2.66 15.74 0.88
N VAL A 179 2.28 14.52 1.28
CA VAL A 179 3.08 13.30 1.09
C VAL A 179 2.44 12.37 0.06
N VAL A 180 3.22 11.92 -0.92
CA VAL A 180 2.89 10.74 -1.74
C VAL A 180 3.53 9.51 -1.09
N ALA A 181 2.70 8.55 -0.69
CA ALA A 181 3.13 7.25 -0.20
C ALA A 181 2.90 6.17 -1.27
N ASP A 182 3.93 5.87 -2.05
CA ASP A 182 3.84 4.99 -3.21
C ASP A 182 4.35 3.58 -2.87
N ILE A 183 3.44 2.74 -2.35
CA ILE A 183 3.75 1.37 -1.91
C ILE A 183 4.09 0.48 -3.11
N LYS A 184 3.46 0.74 -4.25
CA LYS A 184 3.60 -0.07 -5.47
C LYS A 184 4.64 0.49 -6.45
N GLY A 185 5.13 1.70 -6.23
CA GLY A 185 6.07 2.39 -7.11
C GLY A 185 5.45 2.82 -8.45
N ILE A 186 4.14 3.12 -8.48
CA ILE A 186 3.41 3.46 -9.71
C ILE A 186 3.71 4.88 -10.21
N TRP A 187 4.12 5.80 -9.33
CA TRP A 187 4.31 7.22 -9.63
C TRP A 187 5.78 7.65 -9.58
N ARG A 188 6.72 6.71 -9.62
CA ARG A 188 8.17 7.01 -9.61
C ARG A 188 8.59 8.01 -10.68
N HIS A 189 7.92 7.96 -11.83
CA HIS A 189 8.21 8.78 -12.99
C HIS A 189 7.60 10.19 -12.93
N ILE A 190 6.65 10.43 -12.03
CA ILE A 190 5.99 11.74 -11.84
C ILE A 190 6.97 12.68 -11.14
N ASP A 191 7.13 13.91 -11.65
CA ASP A 191 7.87 14.96 -10.96
C ASP A 191 6.92 15.73 -10.05
N LEU A 192 7.01 15.48 -8.75
CA LEU A 192 6.20 16.22 -7.78
C LEU A 192 6.75 17.63 -7.51
N GLY A 193 7.93 17.97 -8.03
CA GLY A 193 8.62 19.19 -7.64
C GLY A 193 9.09 19.17 -6.19
N LYS A 194 9.43 20.35 -5.65
CA LYS A 194 10.05 20.50 -4.32
C LYS A 194 9.04 20.67 -3.18
N ASP A 195 7.79 20.94 -3.54
CA ASP A 195 6.75 21.31 -2.59
C ASP A 195 6.04 20.11 -1.97
N TYR A 196 6.29 18.89 -2.49
CA TYR A 196 5.74 17.65 -1.95
C TYR A 196 6.83 16.68 -1.54
N ARG A 197 6.46 15.76 -0.66
CA ARG A 197 7.35 14.70 -0.17
C ARG A 197 6.93 13.37 -0.77
N ARG A 198 7.89 12.48 -0.98
CA ARG A 198 7.64 11.10 -1.42
C ARG A 198 8.23 10.10 -0.44
N TRP A 199 7.44 9.11 -0.09
CA TRP A 199 7.91 7.88 0.53
C TRP A 199 7.52 6.69 -0.35
N GLU A 200 8.48 5.78 -0.56
CA GLU A 200 8.30 4.55 -1.32
C GLU A 200 8.71 3.36 -0.46
N LEU A 201 8.17 2.18 -0.78
CA LEU A 201 8.49 0.92 -0.12
C LEU A 201 9.81 0.29 -0.59
#